data_AF-A0A7S3N171-F1
#
_entry.id   AF-A0A7S3N171-F1
#
_cell.length_a   1.000
_cell.length_b   1.000
_cell.length_c   1.000
_cell.angle_alpha   90.00
_cell.angle_beta   90.00
_cell.angle_gamma   90.00
#
_symmetry.space_group_name_H-M   'P 1'
#
loop_
_entity.id
_entity.type
_entity.pdbx_description
1 polymer ?
#
loop_
_entity_poly.entity_id
_entity_poly.type
_entity_poly.pdbx_seq_one_letter_code
_entity_poly.pdbx_strand_id
1 'polypeptide(L)'
;MFDAMMGMYSYDVDDEKYTVLHTVFTMVHIYIANIFLLNYLVAILSTVYEKMMEMGDFAFKCNKYWYIERYLIAFKDQWGYTQLIVHAPPINILLISLLTSIFKQDAMLRAANLYSLANFWVENLFFIFYQLLYELMLVPIIYLRMFYNVVKLGGYRSSHLILFWVFCGPFFLLYGASIDIYYYVKILCDYKLDDDLQVKMEEEDQKQDKIVIYNEIISVLKSVLFIFQQKQ
;
A
#
# COMPACT_ATOMS: atom_id res chain seq x y z
N MET A 1 14.32 -42.83 23.61
CA MET A 1 14.40 -43.66 22.37
C MET A 1 15.26 -42.97 21.31
N PHE A 2 15.13 -41.66 21.10
CA PHE A 2 15.94 -40.91 20.12
C PHE A 2 17.39 -40.70 20.59
N ASP A 3 17.62 -40.29 21.84
CA ASP A 3 18.97 -40.21 22.45
C ASP A 3 19.71 -41.55 22.44
N ALA A 4 18.91 -42.61 22.59
CA ALA A 4 19.33 -43.99 22.54
C ALA A 4 19.81 -44.36 21.11
N MET A 5 19.09 -43.95 20.06
CA MET A 5 19.56 -44.11 18.69
C MET A 5 20.80 -43.25 18.38
N MET A 6 20.93 -42.05 18.96
CA MET A 6 22.08 -41.16 18.74
C MET A 6 23.34 -41.57 19.51
N GLY A 7 23.30 -42.68 20.27
CA GLY A 7 24.47 -43.19 21.00
C GLY A 7 24.83 -42.37 22.24
N MET A 8 23.94 -41.52 22.75
CA MET A 8 24.12 -40.85 24.04
C MET A 8 23.80 -41.80 25.21
N TYR A 9 24.55 -42.89 25.31
CA TYR A 9 24.53 -43.77 26.48
C TYR A 9 25.83 -43.62 27.25
N SER A 10 25.77 -43.15 28.48
CA SER A 10 26.85 -43.29 29.44
C SER A 10 26.61 -44.58 30.23
N TYR A 11 27.17 -45.70 29.75
CA TYR A 11 27.25 -46.92 30.54
C TYR A 11 28.69 -47.06 31.05
N ASP A 12 28.88 -46.97 32.36
CA ASP A 12 30.15 -47.33 32.99
C ASP A 12 30.24 -48.86 33.03
N VAL A 13 31.24 -49.41 32.34
CA VAL A 13 31.56 -50.83 32.37
C VAL A 13 32.72 -51.00 33.36
N ASP A 14 32.44 -51.54 34.55
CA ASP A 14 33.43 -51.69 35.63
C ASP A 14 34.57 -52.68 35.31
N ASP A 15 34.43 -53.49 34.27
CA ASP A 15 35.33 -54.61 33.97
C ASP A 15 36.17 -54.33 32.71
N GLU A 16 37.49 -54.16 32.87
CA GLU A 16 38.42 -53.70 31.83
C GLU A 16 38.36 -54.56 30.55
N LYS A 17 38.05 -55.85 30.67
CA LYS A 17 38.03 -56.79 29.53
C LYS A 17 36.93 -56.49 28.51
N TYR A 18 35.83 -55.86 28.91
CA TYR A 18 34.66 -55.62 28.04
C TYR A 18 34.63 -54.21 27.44
N THR A 19 35.49 -53.31 27.90
CA THR A 19 35.56 -51.90 27.44
C THR A 19 35.80 -51.79 25.94
N VAL A 20 36.78 -52.52 25.40
CA VAL A 20 37.12 -52.50 23.97
C VAL A 20 35.94 -52.96 23.10
N LEU A 21 35.24 -54.01 23.52
CA LEU A 21 34.11 -54.57 22.78
C LEU A 21 32.91 -53.60 22.81
N HIS A 22 32.66 -52.97 23.96
CA HIS A 22 31.64 -51.93 24.10
C HIS A 22 31.94 -50.71 23.20
N THR A 23 33.19 -50.23 23.17
CA THR A 23 33.61 -49.10 22.33
C THR A 23 33.46 -49.40 20.84
N VAL A 24 33.86 -50.59 20.38
CA VAL A 24 33.70 -51.00 18.98
C VAL A 24 32.21 -51.08 18.62
N PHE A 25 31.38 -51.64 19.50
CA PHE A 25 29.94 -51.73 19.26
C PHE A 25 29.26 -50.35 19.22
N THR A 26 29.64 -49.42 20.10
CA THR A 26 29.13 -48.04 20.06
C THR A 26 29.56 -47.30 18.81
N MET A 27 30.81 -47.47 18.34
CA MET A 27 31.27 -46.88 17.08
C MET A 27 30.45 -47.41 15.88
N VAL A 28 30.24 -48.73 15.80
CA VAL A 28 29.45 -49.35 14.72
C VAL A 28 27.99 -48.90 14.78
N HIS A 29 27.39 -48.86 15.98
CA HIS A 29 26.03 -48.37 16.19
C HIS A 29 25.87 -46.91 15.76
N ILE A 30 26.75 -46.01 16.21
CA ILE A 30 26.71 -44.58 15.84
C ILE A 30 26.91 -44.41 14.32
N TYR A 31 27.80 -45.19 13.71
CA TYR A 31 28.04 -45.16 12.27
C TYR A 31 26.80 -45.57 11.47
N ILE A 32 26.18 -46.70 11.84
CA ILE A 32 24.96 -47.21 11.18
C ILE A 32 23.79 -46.25 11.43
N ALA A 33 23.60 -45.78 12.67
CA ALA A 33 22.52 -44.89 13.05
C ALA A 33 22.63 -43.54 12.32
N ASN A 34 23.81 -42.94 12.24
CA ASN A 34 23.99 -41.67 11.52
C ASN A 34 23.76 -41.84 10.01
N ILE A 35 24.27 -42.90 9.39
CA ILE A 35 24.06 -43.11 7.95
C ILE A 35 22.59 -43.42 7.64
N PHE A 36 21.94 -44.31 8.39
CA PHE A 36 20.54 -44.66 8.11
C PHE A 36 19.58 -43.54 8.49
N LEU A 37 19.69 -43.00 9.71
CA LEU A 37 18.70 -42.05 10.23
C LEU A 37 18.81 -40.69 9.55
N LEU A 38 20.02 -40.20 9.28
CA LEU A 38 20.20 -38.92 8.60
C LEU A 38 19.71 -39.00 7.15
N ASN A 39 20.09 -40.05 6.41
CA ASN A 39 19.65 -40.21 5.02
C ASN A 39 18.14 -40.44 4.92
N TYR A 40 17.56 -41.20 5.85
CA TYR A 40 16.11 -41.42 5.89
C TYR A 40 15.35 -40.13 6.25
N LEU A 41 15.86 -39.35 7.21
CA LEU A 41 15.28 -38.06 7.58
C LEU A 41 15.31 -37.08 6.40
N VAL A 42 16.44 -36.99 5.69
CA VAL A 42 16.57 -36.14 4.50
C VAL A 42 15.59 -36.60 3.40
N ALA A 43 15.44 -37.90 3.19
CA ALA A 43 14.51 -38.44 2.20
C ALA A 43 13.03 -38.11 2.54
N ILE A 44 12.63 -38.28 3.82
CA ILE A 44 11.29 -37.88 4.26
C ILE A 44 11.10 -36.37 4.13
N LEU A 45 12.07 -35.56 4.58
CA LEU A 45 11.95 -34.11 4.53
C LEU A 45 11.80 -33.63 3.08
N SER A 46 12.58 -34.18 2.14
CA SER A 46 12.50 -33.84 0.73
C SER A 46 11.13 -34.16 0.15
N THR A 47 10.60 -35.36 0.40
CA THR A 47 9.29 -35.79 -0.12
C THR A 47 8.13 -35.02 0.50
N VAL A 48 8.19 -34.73 1.80
CA VAL A 48 7.17 -33.93 2.50
C VAL A 48 7.25 -32.47 2.05
N TYR A 49 8.45 -31.91 1.89
CA TYR A 49 8.65 -30.53 1.46
C TYR A 49 8.11 -30.30 0.05
N GLU A 50 8.40 -31.18 -0.90
CA GLU A 50 7.89 -31.10 -2.26
C GLU A 50 6.34 -31.09 -2.28
N LYS A 51 5.72 -32.03 -1.56
CA LYS A 51 4.26 -32.11 -1.44
C LYS A 51 3.66 -30.89 -0.72
N MET A 52 4.33 -30.39 0.32
CA MET A 52 3.87 -29.21 1.06
C MET A 52 4.06 -27.91 0.28
N MET A 53 5.04 -27.83 -0.62
CA MET A 53 5.27 -26.65 -1.45
C MET A 53 4.09 -26.42 -2.40
N GLU A 54 3.64 -27.47 -3.11
CA GLU A 54 2.47 -27.37 -4.01
C GLU A 54 1.18 -27.02 -3.26
N MET A 55 0.93 -27.69 -2.12
CA MET A 55 -0.25 -27.39 -1.28
C MET A 55 -0.16 -25.99 -0.67
N GLY A 56 1.05 -25.54 -0.30
CA GLY A 56 1.33 -24.23 0.25
C GLY A 56 1.03 -23.12 -0.75
N ASP A 57 1.46 -23.29 -2.01
CA ASP A 57 1.20 -22.33 -3.09
C ASP A 57 -0.30 -22.20 -3.39
N PHE A 58 -1.03 -23.32 -3.40
CA PHE A 58 -2.48 -23.30 -3.57
C PHE A 58 -3.17 -22.62 -2.38
N ALA A 59 -2.83 -23.01 -1.16
CA ALA A 59 -3.40 -22.43 0.06
C ALA A 59 -3.11 -20.93 0.15
N PHE A 60 -1.91 -20.49 -0.23
CA PHE A 60 -1.54 -19.07 -0.28
C PHE A 60 -2.43 -18.30 -1.27
N LYS A 61 -2.65 -18.83 -2.48
CA LYS A 61 -3.54 -18.20 -3.46
C LYS A 61 -5.00 -18.13 -2.98
N CYS A 62 -5.51 -19.20 -2.38
CA CYS A 62 -6.86 -19.22 -1.79
C CYS A 62 -7.00 -18.19 -0.66
N ASN A 63 -6.04 -18.16 0.26
CA ASN A 63 -6.04 -17.20 1.37
C ASN A 63 -5.94 -15.75 0.86
N LYS A 64 -5.12 -15.51 -0.16
CA LYS A 64 -5.02 -14.20 -0.81
C LYS A 64 -6.36 -13.80 -1.45
N TYR A 65 -7.04 -14.71 -2.13
CA TYR A 65 -8.35 -14.46 -2.73
C TYR A 65 -9.39 -14.11 -1.66
N TRP A 66 -9.52 -14.91 -0.60
CA TRP A 66 -10.44 -14.63 0.51
C TRP A 66 -10.14 -13.31 1.21
N TYR A 67 -8.86 -12.98 1.37
CA TYR A 67 -8.45 -11.68 1.92
C TYR A 67 -8.96 -10.55 1.03
N ILE A 68 -8.69 -10.60 -0.29
CA ILE A 68 -9.11 -9.56 -1.24
C ILE A 68 -10.64 -9.43 -1.26
N GLU A 69 -11.37 -10.56 -1.33
CA GLU A 69 -12.83 -10.58 -1.37
C GLU A 69 -13.44 -9.90 -0.13
N ARG A 70 -12.92 -10.20 1.06
CA ARG A 70 -13.37 -9.60 2.33
C ARG A 70 -13.27 -8.07 2.31
N TYR A 71 -12.16 -7.52 1.82
CA TYR A 71 -11.99 -6.07 1.75
C TYR A 71 -12.77 -5.44 0.59
N LEU A 72 -12.87 -6.12 -0.54
CA LEU A 72 -13.59 -5.62 -1.71
C LEU A 72 -15.08 -5.43 -1.41
N ILE A 73 -15.69 -6.32 -0.63
CA ILE A 73 -17.07 -6.15 -0.15
C ILE A 73 -17.19 -4.90 0.72
N ALA A 74 -16.23 -4.68 1.62
CA ALA A 74 -16.20 -3.50 2.48
C ALA A 74 -15.99 -2.18 1.71
N PHE A 75 -15.22 -2.19 0.62
CA PHE A 75 -14.96 -1.00 -0.20
C PHE A 75 -16.12 -0.64 -1.13
N LYS A 76 -16.96 -1.62 -1.54
CA LYS A 76 -18.12 -1.40 -2.42
C LYS A 76 -19.36 -0.87 -1.71
N ASP A 77 -19.29 -0.66 -0.40
CA ASP A 77 -20.44 -0.19 0.37
C ASP A 77 -20.82 1.25 -0.01
N GLN A 78 -22.12 1.47 -0.25
CA GLN A 78 -22.68 2.78 -0.60
C GLN A 78 -23.19 3.56 0.63
N TRP A 79 -23.27 2.92 1.80
CA TRP A 79 -23.80 3.52 3.02
C TRP A 79 -22.75 4.24 3.88
N GLY A 80 -21.51 4.32 3.39
CA GLY A 80 -20.42 5.05 4.04
C GLY A 80 -19.67 4.25 5.11
N TYR A 81 -19.99 2.97 5.31
CA TYR A 81 -19.26 2.11 6.25
C TYR A 81 -17.81 1.85 5.80
N THR A 82 -17.51 2.08 4.53
CA THR A 82 -16.16 2.05 3.95
C THR A 82 -15.15 2.84 4.79
N GLN A 83 -15.53 4.02 5.29
CA GLN A 83 -14.64 4.88 6.09
C GLN A 83 -14.22 4.24 7.42
N LEU A 84 -14.90 3.19 7.92
CA LEU A 84 -14.46 2.50 9.15
C LEU A 84 -13.27 1.57 8.92
N ILE A 85 -13.00 1.22 7.67
CA ILE A 85 -12.06 0.14 7.30
C ILE A 85 -10.89 0.68 6.48
N VAL A 86 -11.07 1.79 5.77
CA VAL A 86 -10.06 2.39 4.87
C VAL A 86 -8.82 2.88 5.62
N HIS A 87 -8.97 3.38 6.85
CA HIS A 87 -7.87 4.05 7.53
C HIS A 87 -6.88 3.08 8.19
N ALA A 88 -5.63 3.52 8.25
CA ALA A 88 -4.57 2.78 8.90
C ALA A 88 -4.76 2.75 10.44
N PRO A 89 -4.23 1.73 11.14
CA PRO A 89 -4.43 1.52 12.57
C PRO A 89 -4.24 2.74 13.50
N PRO A 90 -3.22 3.61 13.33
CA PRO A 90 -3.08 4.77 14.22
C PRO A 90 -4.22 5.81 14.03
N ILE A 91 -4.75 5.93 12.82
CA ILE A 91 -5.84 6.86 12.49
C ILE A 91 -7.19 6.28 12.94
N ASN A 92 -7.29 4.94 13.09
CA ASN A 92 -8.53 4.29 13.51
C ASN A 92 -9.06 4.76 14.87
N ILE A 93 -8.22 5.34 15.73
CA ILE A 93 -8.66 5.93 16.99
C ILE A 93 -9.64 7.09 16.75
N LEU A 94 -9.44 7.87 15.68
CA LEU A 94 -10.34 8.98 15.30
C LEU A 94 -11.71 8.48 14.82
N LEU A 95 -11.80 7.22 14.39
CA LEU A 95 -13.05 6.57 13.96
C LEU A 95 -14.00 6.27 15.12
N ILE A 96 -13.54 6.36 16.38
CA ILE A 96 -14.42 6.23 17.55
C ILE A 96 -15.55 7.26 17.48
N SER A 97 -15.29 8.44 16.91
CA SER A 97 -16.33 9.46 16.67
C SER A 97 -17.43 8.96 15.72
N LEU A 98 -17.06 8.27 14.65
CA LEU A 98 -17.96 7.67 13.65
C LEU A 98 -18.78 6.51 14.23
N LEU A 99 -18.24 5.76 15.19
CA LEU A 99 -18.95 4.62 15.82
C LEU A 99 -20.31 5.02 16.40
N THR A 100 -20.45 6.26 16.89
CA THR A 100 -21.71 6.78 17.45
C THR A 100 -22.84 6.85 16.43
N SER A 101 -22.52 6.97 15.13
CA SER A 101 -23.48 7.14 14.04
C SER A 101 -23.82 5.84 13.30
N ILE A 102 -23.26 4.70 13.71
CA ILE A 102 -23.43 3.40 13.03
C ILE A 102 -24.88 2.93 12.99
N PHE A 103 -25.67 3.24 14.02
CA PHE A 103 -27.02 2.70 14.19
C PHE A 103 -28.04 3.22 13.17
N LYS A 104 -27.74 4.30 12.45
CA LYS A 104 -28.63 4.86 11.42
C LYS A 104 -27.86 5.08 10.13
N GLN A 105 -28.28 4.42 9.06
CA GLN A 105 -27.62 4.48 7.74
C GLN A 105 -27.46 5.92 7.23
N ASP A 106 -28.52 6.72 7.26
CA ASP A 106 -28.45 8.12 6.82
C ASP A 106 -27.51 8.98 7.68
N ALA A 107 -27.42 8.70 8.98
CA ALA A 107 -26.53 9.41 9.88
C ALA A 107 -25.06 9.00 9.63
N MET A 108 -24.82 7.71 9.42
CA MET A 108 -23.52 7.16 9.07
C MET A 108 -22.99 7.79 7.77
N LEU A 109 -23.82 7.87 6.73
CA LEU A 109 -23.42 8.47 5.45
C LEU A 109 -23.01 9.94 5.62
N ARG A 110 -23.79 10.73 6.38
CA ARG A 110 -23.46 12.14 6.66
C ARG A 110 -22.19 12.27 7.49
N ALA A 111 -22.04 11.44 8.52
CA ALA A 111 -20.86 11.43 9.37
C ALA A 111 -19.60 11.03 8.60
N ALA A 112 -19.71 10.02 7.71
CA ALA A 112 -18.63 9.57 6.84
C ALA A 112 -18.21 10.69 5.86
N ASN A 113 -19.16 11.40 5.26
CA ASN A 113 -18.86 12.54 4.39
C ASN A 113 -18.21 13.70 5.13
N LEU A 114 -18.66 14.01 6.34
CA LEU A 114 -18.05 15.03 7.19
C LEU A 114 -16.64 14.63 7.61
N TYR A 115 -16.44 13.37 8.01
CA TYR A 115 -15.15 12.84 8.42
C TYR A 115 -14.15 12.85 7.26
N SER A 116 -14.58 12.41 6.07
CA SER A 116 -13.78 12.47 4.85
C SER A 116 -13.38 13.92 4.51
N LEU A 117 -14.34 14.86 4.59
CA LEU A 117 -14.05 16.28 4.40
C LEU A 117 -13.06 16.82 5.44
N ALA A 118 -13.23 16.45 6.71
CA ALA A 118 -12.33 16.86 7.79
C ALA A 118 -10.91 16.32 7.56
N ASN A 119 -10.78 15.04 7.21
CA ASN A 119 -9.50 14.42 6.92
C ASN A 119 -8.81 15.08 5.72
N PHE A 120 -9.56 15.33 4.65
CA PHE A 120 -9.08 16.07 3.48
C PHE A 120 -8.51 17.45 3.87
N TRP A 121 -9.23 18.23 4.67
CA TRP A 121 -8.74 19.55 5.09
C TRP A 121 -7.58 19.48 6.04
N VAL A 122 -7.54 18.51 6.96
CA VAL A 122 -6.40 18.32 7.87
C VAL A 122 -5.13 18.00 7.08
N GLU A 123 -5.20 17.09 6.13
CA GLU A 123 -4.08 16.74 5.26
C GLU A 123 -3.63 17.95 4.41
N ASN A 124 -4.58 18.62 3.77
CA ASN A 124 -4.28 19.78 2.93
C ASN A 124 -3.80 21.01 3.71
N LEU A 125 -4.16 21.15 4.98
CA LEU A 125 -3.65 22.23 5.83
C LEU A 125 -2.14 22.14 6.01
N PHE A 126 -1.59 20.92 6.13
CA PHE A 126 -0.14 20.73 6.15
C PHE A 126 0.51 21.11 4.81
N PHE A 127 -0.12 20.76 3.68
CA PHE A 127 0.36 21.12 2.36
C PHE A 127 0.32 22.63 2.09
N ILE A 128 -0.76 23.32 2.49
CA ILE A 128 -0.87 24.78 2.39
C ILE A 128 0.25 25.44 3.19
N PHE A 129 0.52 24.96 4.41
CA PHE A 129 1.60 25.49 5.23
C PHE A 129 2.97 25.26 4.61
N TYR A 130 3.22 24.06 4.07
CA TYR A 130 4.46 23.75 3.37
C TYR A 130 4.66 24.63 2.13
N GLN A 131 3.61 24.84 1.33
CA GLN A 131 3.64 25.72 0.16
C GLN A 131 3.92 27.18 0.56
N LEU A 132 3.27 27.69 1.62
CA LEU A 132 3.53 29.03 2.14
C LEU A 132 5.00 29.20 2.56
N LEU A 133 5.57 28.22 3.26
CA LEU A 133 6.99 28.26 3.64
C LEU A 133 7.91 28.24 2.42
N TYR A 134 7.60 27.39 1.44
CA TYR A 134 8.35 27.29 0.20
C TYR A 134 8.35 28.61 -0.58
N GLU A 135 7.18 29.24 -0.77
CA GLU A 135 7.07 30.54 -1.44
C GLU A 135 7.81 31.63 -0.66
N LEU A 136 7.68 31.67 0.67
CA LEU A 136 8.37 32.65 1.51
C LEU A 136 9.90 32.50 1.44
N MET A 137 10.42 31.28 1.29
CA MET A 137 11.84 31.04 1.04
C MET A 137 12.29 31.49 -0.36
N LEU A 138 11.41 31.45 -1.37
CA LEU A 138 11.71 31.91 -2.72
C LEU A 138 11.67 33.44 -2.86
N VAL A 139 10.82 34.14 -2.09
CA VAL A 139 10.72 35.60 -2.08
C VAL A 139 12.07 36.33 -2.05
N PRO A 140 13.02 36.05 -1.12
CA PRO A 140 14.31 36.73 -1.11
C PRO A 140 15.17 36.45 -2.35
N ILE A 141 15.11 35.24 -2.90
CA ILE A 141 15.86 34.86 -4.11
C ILE A 141 15.33 35.62 -5.32
N ILE A 142 14.00 35.66 -5.47
CA ILE A 142 13.32 36.40 -6.54
C ILE A 142 13.58 37.90 -6.38
N TYR A 143 13.52 38.42 -5.16
CA TYR A 143 13.79 39.83 -4.87
C TYR A 143 15.20 40.24 -5.31
N LEU A 144 16.23 39.45 -4.96
CA LEU A 144 17.61 39.71 -5.37
C LEU A 144 17.79 39.63 -6.89
N ARG A 145 17.17 38.63 -7.53
CA ARG A 145 17.21 38.47 -8.99
C ARG A 145 16.56 39.65 -9.71
N MET A 146 15.40 40.10 -9.24
CA MET A 146 14.70 41.26 -9.79
C MET A 146 15.48 42.55 -9.53
N PHE A 147 16.05 42.71 -8.34
CA PHE A 147 16.91 43.85 -8.01
C PHE A 147 18.11 43.94 -8.95
N TYR A 148 18.81 42.82 -9.18
CA TYR A 148 19.92 42.76 -10.14
C TYR A 148 19.47 43.14 -11.56
N ASN A 149 18.32 42.64 -12.01
CA ASN A 149 17.78 42.95 -13.33
C ASN A 149 17.43 44.45 -13.46
N VAL A 150 16.84 45.06 -12.44
CA VAL A 150 16.51 46.51 -12.42
C VAL A 150 17.79 47.35 -12.47
N VAL A 151 18.82 47.02 -11.69
CA VAL A 151 20.11 47.73 -11.71
C VAL A 151 20.78 47.60 -13.08
N LYS A 152 20.78 46.40 -13.66
CA LYS A 152 21.40 46.11 -14.96
C LYS A 152 20.72 46.86 -16.11
N LEU A 153 19.39 46.98 -16.10
CA LEU A 153 18.62 47.64 -17.17
C LEU A 153 18.54 49.17 -16.99
N GLY A 154 18.50 49.66 -15.75
CA GLY A 154 18.18 51.06 -15.46
C GLY A 154 19.34 52.06 -15.68
N GLY A 155 20.59 51.61 -15.62
CA GLY A 155 21.75 52.51 -15.63
C GLY A 155 21.71 53.59 -14.52
N TYR A 156 22.57 54.60 -14.61
CA TYR A 156 22.70 55.64 -13.56
C TYR A 156 21.47 56.55 -13.40
N ARG A 157 20.64 56.69 -14.45
CA ARG A 157 19.48 57.60 -14.46
C ARG A 157 18.24 57.02 -13.74
N SER A 158 18.25 55.73 -13.41
CA SER A 158 17.11 55.01 -12.82
C SER A 158 17.15 54.89 -11.29
N SER A 159 17.86 55.77 -10.60
CA SER A 159 17.99 55.75 -9.13
C SER A 159 16.65 55.81 -8.39
N HIS A 160 15.67 56.55 -8.92
CA HIS A 160 14.32 56.64 -8.37
C HIS A 160 13.54 55.32 -8.45
N LEU A 161 13.73 54.53 -9.52
CA LEU A 161 13.10 53.21 -9.66
C LEU A 161 13.71 52.19 -8.70
N ILE A 162 15.02 52.27 -8.45
CA ILE A 162 15.69 51.41 -7.47
C ILE A 162 15.17 51.72 -6.06
N LEU A 163 15.05 53.01 -5.70
CA LEU A 163 14.53 53.41 -4.39
C LEU A 163 13.07 52.98 -4.20
N PHE A 164 12.24 53.13 -5.24
CA PHE A 164 10.88 52.62 -5.24
C PHE A 164 10.83 51.09 -5.07
N TRP A 165 11.67 50.34 -5.79
CA TRP A 165 11.71 48.88 -5.67
C TRP A 165 12.21 48.40 -4.30
N VAL A 166 13.16 49.10 -3.69
CA VAL A 166 13.63 48.75 -2.33
C VAL A 166 12.52 48.87 -1.30
N PHE A 167 11.66 49.88 -1.44
CA PHE A 167 10.56 50.11 -0.51
C PHE A 167 9.31 49.26 -0.83
N CYS A 168 8.88 49.22 -2.09
CA CYS A 168 7.63 48.55 -2.50
C CYS A 168 7.83 47.09 -2.92
N GLY A 169 9.04 46.67 -3.30
CA GLY A 169 9.33 45.34 -3.81
C GLY A 169 8.99 44.20 -2.84
N PRO A 170 9.38 44.26 -1.55
CA PRO A 170 9.05 43.22 -0.58
C PRO A 170 7.53 43.04 -0.40
N PHE A 171 6.78 44.14 -0.33
CA PHE A 171 5.32 44.10 -0.21
C PHE A 171 4.66 43.53 -1.47
N PHE A 172 5.17 43.87 -2.66
CA PHE A 172 4.66 43.34 -3.92
C PHE A 172 4.85 41.82 -4.01
N LEU A 173 6.02 41.30 -3.60
CA LEU A 173 6.28 39.86 -3.61
C LEU A 173 5.46 39.11 -2.55
N LEU A 174 5.27 39.68 -1.36
CA LEU A 174 4.37 39.10 -0.34
C LEU A 174 2.91 39.08 -0.79
N TYR A 175 2.48 40.09 -1.53
CA TYR A 175 1.16 40.11 -2.15
C TYR A 175 1.02 39.02 -3.23
N GLY A 176 2.06 38.83 -4.05
CA GLY A 176 2.13 37.72 -5.01
C GLY A 176 2.02 36.35 -4.34
N ALA A 177 2.82 36.10 -3.29
CA ALA A 177 2.74 34.85 -2.54
C ALA A 177 1.35 34.61 -1.91
N SER A 178 0.70 35.67 -1.41
CA SER A 178 -0.69 35.58 -0.92
C SER A 178 -1.69 35.20 -2.02
N ILE A 179 -1.52 35.73 -3.24
CA ILE A 179 -2.35 35.38 -4.40
C ILE A 179 -2.16 33.91 -4.78
N ASP A 180 -0.92 33.44 -4.81
CA ASP A 180 -0.62 32.05 -5.19
C ASP A 180 -1.22 31.07 -4.20
N ILE A 181 -1.13 31.37 -2.89
CA ILE A 181 -1.81 30.58 -1.85
C ILE A 181 -3.33 30.62 -2.01
N TYR A 182 -3.91 31.78 -2.35
CA TYR A 182 -5.34 31.90 -2.59
C TYR A 182 -5.79 31.00 -3.77
N TYR A 183 -5.05 31.00 -4.88
CA TYR A 183 -5.35 30.11 -6.01
C TYR A 183 -5.16 28.64 -5.66
N TYR A 184 -4.12 28.32 -4.88
CA TYR A 184 -3.90 26.96 -4.39
C TYR A 184 -5.07 26.46 -3.53
N VAL A 185 -5.53 27.27 -2.57
CA VAL A 185 -6.70 26.95 -1.73
C VAL A 185 -7.97 26.84 -2.58
N LYS A 186 -8.13 27.71 -3.58
CA LYS A 186 -9.28 27.64 -4.50
C LYS A 186 -9.30 26.31 -5.25
N ILE A 187 -8.16 25.86 -5.78
CA ILE A 187 -8.04 24.56 -6.47
C ILE A 187 -8.42 23.41 -5.51
N LEU A 188 -8.00 23.48 -4.25
CA LEU A 188 -8.37 22.47 -3.24
C LEU A 188 -9.87 22.46 -2.93
N CYS A 189 -10.55 23.61 -2.98
CA CYS A 189 -12.00 23.67 -2.82
C CYS A 189 -12.75 23.05 -4.00
N ASP A 190 -12.22 23.20 -5.22
CA ASP A 190 -12.86 22.73 -6.45
C ASP A 190 -12.66 21.21 -6.68
N TYR A 191 -11.70 20.58 -5.99
CA TYR A 191 -11.32 19.15 -6.13
C TYR A 191 -12.49 18.16 -6.03
N LYS A 192 -13.46 18.38 -5.12
CA LYS A 192 -14.59 17.45 -4.94
C LYS A 192 -15.50 17.33 -6.16
N LEU A 193 -15.52 18.34 -7.04
CA LEU A 193 -16.40 18.33 -8.20
C LEU A 193 -15.85 17.42 -9.32
N ASP A 194 -14.53 17.26 -9.37
CA ASP A 194 -13.84 16.45 -10.38
C ASP A 194 -13.84 14.96 -10.02
N ASP A 195 -13.64 14.60 -8.74
CA ASP A 195 -13.70 13.19 -8.29
C ASP A 195 -15.08 12.57 -8.54
N ASP A 196 -16.16 13.29 -8.23
CA ASP A 196 -17.54 12.83 -8.48
C ASP A 196 -17.83 12.65 -9.98
N LEU A 197 -17.15 13.42 -10.84
CA LEU A 197 -17.24 13.29 -12.29
C LEU A 197 -16.47 12.06 -12.77
N GLN A 198 -15.26 11.84 -12.25
CA GLN A 198 -14.40 10.72 -12.64
C GLN A 198 -15.03 9.38 -12.25
N VAL A 199 -15.61 9.26 -11.06
CA VAL A 199 -16.31 8.04 -10.64
C VAL A 199 -17.46 7.70 -11.59
N LYS A 200 -18.22 8.69 -12.06
CA LYS A 200 -19.28 8.46 -13.04
C LYS A 200 -18.74 7.98 -14.38
N MET A 201 -17.62 8.54 -14.84
CA MET A 201 -16.97 8.08 -16.07
C MET A 201 -16.48 6.62 -15.93
N GLU A 202 -15.86 6.25 -14.81
CA GLU A 202 -15.41 4.88 -14.57
C GLU A 202 -16.57 3.87 -14.50
N GLU A 203 -17.71 4.26 -13.91
CA GLU A 203 -18.91 3.41 -13.92
C GLU A 203 -19.48 3.20 -15.33
N GLU A 204 -19.39 4.21 -16.20
CA GLU A 204 -19.78 4.11 -17.60
C GLU A 204 -18.84 3.19 -18.38
N ASP A 205 -17.52 3.34 -18.20
CA ASP A 205 -16.51 2.48 -18.81
C ASP A 205 -16.67 1.01 -18.37
N GLN A 206 -16.90 0.73 -17.09
CA GLN A 206 -17.14 -0.63 -16.60
C GLN A 206 -18.40 -1.26 -17.21
N LYS A 207 -19.45 -0.48 -17.45
CA LYS A 207 -20.66 -0.98 -18.13
C LYS A 207 -20.33 -1.33 -19.58
N GLN A 208 -19.55 -0.49 -20.25
CA GLN A 208 -19.13 -0.72 -21.61
C GLN A 208 -18.24 -1.98 -21.73
N ASP A 209 -17.26 -2.15 -20.84
CA ASP A 209 -16.39 -3.33 -20.82
C ASP A 209 -17.17 -4.63 -20.59
N LYS A 210 -18.15 -4.62 -19.68
CA LYS A 210 -19.04 -5.78 -19.48
C LYS A 210 -19.78 -6.12 -20.76
N ILE A 211 -20.31 -5.13 -21.48
CA ILE A 211 -21.00 -5.34 -22.75
C ILE A 211 -20.06 -5.97 -23.79
N VAL A 212 -18.81 -5.49 -23.87
CA VAL A 212 -17.79 -6.06 -24.76
C VAL A 212 -17.51 -7.53 -24.43
N ILE A 213 -17.26 -7.85 -23.16
CA ILE A 213 -16.99 -9.22 -22.70
C ILE A 213 -18.17 -10.14 -23.00
N TYR A 214 -19.40 -9.71 -22.71
CA TYR A 214 -20.60 -10.51 -23.03
C TYR A 214 -20.73 -10.75 -24.53
N ASN A 215 -20.48 -9.74 -25.36
CA ASN A 215 -20.52 -9.89 -26.81
C ASN A 215 -19.45 -10.85 -27.34
N GLU A 216 -18.25 -10.82 -26.75
CA GLU A 216 -17.15 -11.73 -27.09
C GLU A 216 -17.50 -13.17 -26.71
N ILE A 217 -18.04 -13.40 -25.51
CA ILE A 217 -18.53 -14.72 -25.07
C ILE A 217 -19.64 -15.24 -26.00
N ILE A 218 -20.59 -14.39 -26.40
CA ILE A 218 -21.65 -14.75 -27.34
C ILE A 218 -21.06 -15.11 -28.71
N SER A 219 -20.06 -14.37 -29.18
CA SER A 219 -19.37 -14.64 -30.44
C SER A 219 -18.69 -16.02 -30.41
N VAL A 220 -17.94 -16.31 -29.35
CA VAL A 220 -17.29 -17.61 -29.14
C VAL A 220 -18.31 -18.74 -29.08
N LEU A 221 -19.41 -18.57 -28.33
CA LEU A 221 -20.50 -19.55 -28.27
C LEU A 221 -21.11 -19.83 -29.64
N LYS A 222 -21.34 -18.78 -30.46
CA LYS A 222 -21.84 -18.93 -31.84
C LYS A 222 -20.84 -19.69 -32.73
N SER A 223 -19.55 -19.37 -32.62
CA SER A 223 -18.50 -20.09 -33.36
C SER A 223 -18.44 -21.57 -33.00
N VAL A 224 -18.53 -21.89 -31.70
CA VAL A 224 -18.59 -23.27 -31.22
C VAL A 224 -19.83 -23.98 -31.76
N LEU A 225 -21.00 -23.34 -31.70
CA LEU A 225 -22.25 -23.92 -32.18
C LEU A 225 -22.22 -24.20 -33.69
N PHE A 226 -21.61 -23.31 -34.49
CA PHE A 226 -21.41 -23.52 -35.92
C PHE A 226 -20.49 -24.70 -36.23
N ILE A 227 -19.41 -24.89 -35.45
CA ILE A 227 -18.52 -26.05 -35.57
C ILE A 227 -19.28 -27.36 -35.29
N PHE A 228 -20.17 -27.36 -34.30
CA PHE A 228 -21.00 -28.54 -34.02
C PHE A 228 -22.02 -28.83 -35.13
N GLN A 229 -22.62 -27.80 -35.73
CA GLN A 229 -23.55 -27.96 -36.86
C GLN A 229 -22.88 -28.48 -38.14
N GLN A 230 -21.61 -28.13 -38.40
CA GLN A 230 -20.88 -28.65 -39.56
C GLN A 230 -20.39 -30.10 -39.42
N LYS A 231 -20.40 -30.65 -38.19
CA LYS A 231 -19.98 -32.04 -37.92
C LYS A 231 -21.11 -33.07 -37.97
N GLN A 232 -22.37 -32.64 -38.12
CA GLN A 232 -23.53 -33.50 -38.39
C GLN A 232 -23.84 -33.52 -39.88
#